data_AF-A0A1I7V0X6-F1
#
_entry.id   AF-A0A1I7V0X6-F1
#
_cell.length_a   1.000
_cell.length_b   1.000
_cell.length_c   1.000
_cell.angle_alpha   90.00
_cell.angle_beta   90.00
_cell.angle_gamma   90.00
#
_symmetry.space_group_name_H-M   'P 1'
#
loop_
_entity.id
_entity.type
_entity.pdbx_description
1 polymer ?
#
loop_
_entity_poly.entity_id
_entity_poly.type
_entity_poly.pdbx_seq_one_letter_code
_entity_poly.pdbx_strand_id
1 'polypeptide(L)'
;MSTQSHWKHTWPCAQVFGDFLCTNRETVDGKIVLEIGAGATGVAGLTAAKLGAERVWMTDHPSLEDALSTLRENIEINGVSSNCSVSGLDWDSRESVSNCISLIGDRLDVILASDVFFDPTTFRPLVDTFVQLLTEYEHSVIWFAYQHRDDNWTLSPYLSKYPFLRSQLIKRVETGKETIDIFKMSRDKGLYAGIEGGATGSKLVIIDADTNRRYLASSQGTNFFLTDYTVVCSRIATWIKKVFSDESLDLGRLQALGLGLSGAEDEDFNRKFCDHFIREYGSDVTKNFYLTSDAVMTLLANFPAEENGIVLIAGTGSSCRMKRKDGEILGAGGWGHQIGDGGSAFWIAREAIQLLFDTEDGFENTFNTDVIKQLLFDHYSIQDKTRILDYLYSKFEKHTVAGFTVSLAKRTDDPAIAEVFRRAGEILGKHVRVVAKHLEEGDRRTLHIVQIGGVFQSWDALQKGFISALIGSGVQKVIMYEPSDSPAVGAAVLGAQKHNGIYLEQNVEKKKIREIEIL
;
A
#
# COMPACT_ATOMS: atom_id res chain seq x y z
N MET A 1 -29.61 1.27 -25.04
CA MET A 1 -30.10 2.62 -25.37
C MET A 1 -30.67 3.25 -24.09
N SER A 2 -29.82 3.95 -23.35
CA SER A 2 -30.25 4.89 -22.30
C SER A 2 -30.32 6.27 -22.95
N THR A 3 -31.48 6.62 -23.50
CA THR A 3 -31.74 7.97 -24.05
C THR A 3 -32.26 8.87 -22.93
N GLN A 4 -31.49 9.05 -21.85
CA GLN A 4 -31.83 10.06 -20.85
C GLN A 4 -31.18 11.39 -21.25
N SER A 5 -32.01 12.42 -21.41
CA SER A 5 -31.63 13.80 -21.77
C SER A 5 -30.93 14.54 -20.60
N HIS A 6 -29.97 13.88 -19.98
CA HIS A 6 -29.24 14.31 -18.80
C HIS A 6 -28.52 15.64 -18.97
N TRP A 7 -28.09 15.96 -20.19
CA TRP A 7 -27.38 17.18 -20.53
C TRP A 7 -28.26 18.46 -20.54
N LYS A 8 -29.60 18.35 -20.52
CA LYS A 8 -30.54 19.48 -20.72
C LYS A 8 -30.82 20.36 -19.50
N HIS A 9 -30.31 19.98 -18.32
CA HIS A 9 -30.57 20.70 -17.07
C HIS A 9 -29.27 21.15 -16.41
N THR A 10 -29.33 22.22 -15.62
CA THR A 10 -28.21 22.60 -14.76
C THR A 10 -28.12 21.63 -13.59
N TRP A 11 -26.98 20.96 -13.44
CA TRP A 11 -26.75 20.02 -12.36
C TRP A 11 -26.38 20.79 -11.07
N PRO A 12 -26.83 20.34 -9.88
CA PRO A 12 -26.46 20.98 -8.62
C PRO A 12 -24.94 21.13 -8.44
N CYS A 13 -24.19 20.12 -8.90
CA CYS A 13 -22.73 20.12 -8.89
C CYS A 13 -22.12 21.27 -9.70
N ALA A 14 -22.71 21.62 -10.85
CA ALA A 14 -22.25 22.74 -11.68
C ALA A 14 -22.50 24.11 -11.03
N GLN A 15 -23.60 24.26 -10.30
CA GLN A 15 -23.86 25.48 -9.52
C GLN A 15 -22.87 25.63 -8.37
N VAL A 16 -22.73 24.59 -7.55
CA VAL A 16 -21.79 24.58 -6.42
C VAL A 16 -20.35 24.82 -6.88
N PHE A 17 -19.96 24.23 -8.01
CA PHE A 17 -18.63 24.42 -8.57
C PHE A 17 -18.43 25.83 -9.14
N GLY A 18 -19.46 26.41 -9.79
CA GLY A 18 -19.44 27.81 -10.20
C GLY A 18 -19.28 28.77 -9.01
N ASP A 19 -20.02 28.57 -7.92
CA ASP A 19 -19.89 29.38 -6.69
C ASP A 19 -18.50 29.25 -6.07
N PHE A 20 -17.92 28.05 -6.11
CA PHE A 20 -16.54 27.83 -5.70
C PHE A 20 -15.56 28.64 -6.56
N LEU A 21 -15.68 28.62 -7.89
CA LEU A 21 -14.82 29.42 -8.77
C LEU A 21 -14.98 30.92 -8.50
N CYS A 22 -16.20 31.41 -8.27
CA CYS A 22 -16.47 32.82 -7.93
C CYS A 22 -15.74 33.27 -6.64
N THR A 23 -15.58 32.37 -5.68
CA THR A 23 -14.88 32.65 -4.41
C THR A 23 -13.37 32.39 -4.48
N ASN A 24 -12.87 31.79 -5.57
CA ASN A 24 -11.46 31.43 -5.79
C ASN A 24 -11.04 31.85 -7.21
N ARG A 25 -11.28 33.12 -7.54
CA ARG A 25 -11.13 33.68 -8.90
C ARG A 25 -9.73 33.45 -9.49
N GLU A 26 -8.69 33.49 -8.67
CA GLU A 26 -7.29 33.23 -9.04
C GLU A 26 -7.06 31.83 -9.63
N THR A 27 -8.01 30.91 -9.43
CA THR A 27 -7.99 29.58 -10.06
C THR A 27 -8.03 29.70 -11.58
N VAL A 28 -8.75 30.69 -12.14
CA VAL A 28 -9.04 30.78 -13.58
C VAL A 28 -8.66 32.11 -14.21
N ASP A 29 -8.45 33.18 -13.43
CA ASP A 29 -8.11 34.51 -13.94
C ASP A 29 -6.77 34.50 -14.72
N GLY A 30 -6.80 34.97 -15.97
CA GLY A 30 -5.64 34.95 -16.87
C GLY A 30 -5.16 33.57 -17.32
N LYS A 31 -5.97 32.52 -17.11
CA LYS A 31 -5.64 31.12 -17.45
C LYS A 31 -6.27 30.67 -18.77
N ILE A 32 -5.63 29.70 -19.42
CA ILE A 32 -6.24 28.90 -20.48
C ILE A 32 -6.91 27.69 -19.83
N VAL A 33 -8.21 27.57 -20.07
CA VAL A 33 -9.10 26.63 -19.38
C VAL A 33 -9.72 25.66 -20.39
N LEU A 34 -9.78 24.38 -20.02
CA LEU A 34 -10.56 23.35 -20.71
C LEU A 34 -11.65 22.83 -19.78
N GLU A 35 -12.92 22.94 -20.15
CA GLU A 35 -14.02 22.25 -19.47
C GLU A 35 -14.33 20.93 -20.18
N ILE A 36 -14.26 19.83 -19.44
CA ILE A 36 -14.58 18.47 -19.88
C ILE A 36 -15.97 18.10 -19.38
N GLY A 37 -16.84 17.67 -20.31
CA GLY A 37 -18.22 17.28 -19.98
C GLY A 37 -19.07 18.47 -19.55
N ALA A 38 -19.03 19.56 -20.33
CA ALA A 38 -19.72 20.81 -20.03
C ALA A 38 -21.26 20.68 -20.00
N GLY A 39 -21.81 19.60 -20.56
CA GLY A 39 -23.22 19.47 -20.89
C GLY A 39 -23.64 20.54 -21.90
N ALA A 40 -24.96 20.71 -22.08
CA ALA A 40 -25.45 21.86 -22.85
C ALA A 40 -25.35 23.18 -22.08
N THR A 41 -25.14 23.13 -20.75
CA THR A 41 -25.25 24.32 -19.89
C THR A 41 -23.94 25.10 -19.78
N GLY A 42 -22.78 24.42 -19.73
CA GLY A 42 -21.47 25.07 -19.68
C GLY A 42 -21.23 25.95 -18.45
N VAL A 43 -21.91 25.70 -17.33
CA VAL A 43 -21.90 26.63 -16.19
C VAL A 43 -20.49 26.86 -15.64
N ALA A 44 -19.65 25.83 -15.53
CA ALA A 44 -18.31 26.01 -14.98
C ALA A 44 -17.40 26.79 -15.95
N GLY A 45 -17.43 26.48 -17.24
CA GLY A 45 -16.68 27.22 -18.25
C GLY A 45 -17.17 28.66 -18.43
N LEU A 46 -18.48 28.91 -18.39
CA LEU A 46 -19.05 30.24 -18.52
C LEU A 46 -18.66 31.09 -17.31
N THR A 47 -18.68 30.49 -16.13
CA THR A 47 -18.20 31.12 -14.90
C THR A 47 -16.72 31.45 -15.01
N ALA A 48 -15.88 30.51 -15.48
CA ALA A 48 -14.45 30.76 -15.69
C ALA A 48 -14.20 31.92 -16.67
N ALA A 49 -14.92 31.96 -17.79
CA ALA A 49 -14.83 33.03 -18.77
C ALA A 49 -15.20 34.40 -18.18
N LYS A 50 -16.28 34.45 -17.38
CA LYS A 50 -16.73 35.66 -16.69
C LYS A 50 -15.77 36.13 -15.58
N LEU A 51 -15.02 35.20 -14.99
CA LEU A 51 -14.04 35.48 -13.96
C LEU A 51 -12.67 35.92 -14.49
N GLY A 52 -12.51 36.01 -15.82
CA GLY A 52 -11.31 36.56 -16.45
C GLY A 52 -10.36 35.52 -17.03
N ALA A 53 -10.81 34.29 -17.28
CA ALA A 53 -10.03 33.34 -18.07
C ALA A 53 -9.66 33.93 -19.44
N GLU A 54 -8.41 33.74 -19.84
CA GLU A 54 -7.86 34.24 -21.10
C GLU A 54 -8.53 33.54 -22.29
N ARG A 55 -8.72 32.21 -22.16
CA ARG A 55 -9.40 31.37 -23.13
C ARG A 55 -10.10 30.22 -22.42
N VAL A 56 -11.30 29.85 -22.87
CA VAL A 56 -12.05 28.70 -22.36
C VAL A 56 -12.49 27.80 -23.52
N TRP A 57 -12.05 26.55 -23.52
CA TRP A 57 -12.56 25.50 -24.39
C TRP A 57 -13.60 24.69 -23.63
N MET A 58 -14.84 24.67 -24.08
CA MET A 58 -15.89 23.86 -23.49
C MET A 58 -16.14 22.64 -24.38
N THR A 59 -16.13 21.46 -23.77
CA THR A 59 -16.20 20.20 -24.52
C THR A 59 -17.24 19.24 -23.98
N ASP A 60 -17.83 18.49 -24.89
CA ASP A 60 -18.72 17.37 -24.60
C ASP A 60 -18.61 16.33 -25.73
N HIS A 61 -19.26 15.18 -25.56
CA HIS A 61 -19.17 14.07 -26.50
C HIS A 61 -19.62 14.51 -27.92
N PRO A 62 -18.82 14.25 -28.97
CA PRO A 62 -19.06 14.76 -30.33
C PRO A 62 -20.38 14.29 -30.95
N SER A 63 -20.94 13.17 -30.50
CA SER A 63 -22.26 12.70 -30.95
C SER A 63 -23.44 13.50 -30.38
N LEU A 64 -23.23 14.36 -29.38
CA LEU A 64 -24.26 15.21 -28.78
C LEU A 64 -24.33 16.57 -29.47
N GLU A 65 -24.59 16.58 -30.78
CA GLU A 65 -24.61 17.79 -31.61
C GLU A 65 -25.54 18.87 -31.05
N ASP A 66 -26.74 18.49 -30.57
CA ASP A 66 -27.69 19.41 -29.93
C ASP A 66 -27.09 20.07 -28.69
N ALA A 67 -26.39 19.32 -27.85
CA ALA A 67 -25.78 19.85 -26.63
C ALA A 67 -24.67 20.85 -26.96
N LEU A 68 -23.82 20.51 -27.95
CA LEU A 68 -22.77 21.41 -28.44
C LEU A 68 -23.36 22.67 -29.11
N SER A 69 -24.51 22.57 -29.79
CA SER A 69 -25.21 23.73 -30.35
C SER A 69 -25.72 24.65 -29.24
N THR A 70 -26.44 24.10 -28.26
CA THR A 70 -26.93 24.88 -27.11
C THR A 70 -25.79 25.53 -26.32
N LEU A 71 -24.65 24.84 -26.19
CA LEU A 71 -23.48 25.41 -25.53
C LEU A 71 -22.93 26.65 -26.26
N ARG A 72 -22.93 26.65 -27.60
CA ARG A 72 -22.55 27.82 -28.40
C ARG A 72 -23.53 28.97 -28.23
N GLU A 73 -24.83 28.69 -28.23
CA GLU A 73 -25.87 29.69 -27.95
C GLU A 73 -25.70 30.30 -26.55
N ASN A 74 -25.39 29.48 -25.55
CA ASN A 74 -25.15 29.95 -24.19
C ASN A 74 -23.91 30.85 -24.09
N ILE A 75 -22.83 30.55 -24.81
CA ILE A 75 -21.66 31.43 -24.92
C ILE A 75 -22.04 32.81 -25.48
N GLU A 76 -22.85 32.83 -26.54
CA GLU A 76 -23.29 34.07 -27.19
C GLU A 76 -24.19 34.91 -26.29
N ILE A 77 -25.22 34.30 -25.70
CA ILE A 77 -26.17 34.99 -24.82
C ILE A 77 -25.47 35.55 -23.58
N ASN A 78 -24.44 34.86 -23.08
CA ASN A 78 -23.63 35.35 -21.96
C ASN A 78 -22.56 36.37 -22.38
N GLY A 79 -22.38 36.67 -23.66
CA GLY A 79 -21.45 37.67 -24.15
C GLY A 79 -19.98 37.33 -23.89
N VAL A 80 -19.61 36.04 -23.98
CA VAL A 80 -18.24 35.53 -23.79
C VAL A 80 -17.66 34.88 -25.05
N SER A 81 -18.26 35.16 -26.22
CA SER A 81 -17.82 34.60 -27.51
C SER A 81 -16.40 34.98 -27.92
N SER A 82 -15.83 36.06 -27.36
CA SER A 82 -14.46 36.50 -27.69
C SER A 82 -13.39 35.59 -27.09
N ASN A 83 -13.66 34.95 -25.95
CA ASN A 83 -12.71 34.10 -25.24
C ASN A 83 -13.17 32.64 -25.05
N CYS A 84 -14.39 32.27 -25.45
CA CYS A 84 -14.88 30.89 -25.40
C CYS A 84 -14.89 30.17 -26.76
N SER A 85 -14.74 28.84 -26.76
CA SER A 85 -14.88 27.98 -27.93
C SER A 85 -15.48 26.63 -27.54
N VAL A 86 -16.21 26.01 -28.48
CA VAL A 86 -16.82 24.69 -28.29
C VAL A 86 -16.19 23.67 -29.21
N SER A 87 -15.79 22.52 -28.65
CA SER A 87 -15.27 21.37 -29.41
C SER A 87 -15.88 20.07 -28.91
N GLY A 88 -15.90 19.04 -29.77
CA GLY A 88 -16.19 17.68 -29.33
C GLY A 88 -14.99 17.06 -28.60
N LEU A 89 -15.26 16.27 -27.57
CA LEU A 89 -14.28 15.45 -26.86
C LEU A 89 -14.91 14.12 -26.44
N ASP A 90 -14.53 13.04 -27.12
CA ASP A 90 -14.85 11.67 -26.73
C ASP A 90 -13.73 11.11 -25.84
N TRP A 91 -14.06 10.81 -24.58
CA TRP A 91 -13.10 10.33 -23.59
C TRP A 91 -12.58 8.92 -23.89
N ASP A 92 -13.32 8.12 -24.65
CA ASP A 92 -12.95 6.74 -25.00
C ASP A 92 -12.07 6.69 -26.27
N SER A 93 -11.87 7.85 -26.92
CA SER A 93 -11.09 7.98 -28.15
C SER A 93 -9.82 8.80 -27.93
N ARG A 94 -8.66 8.12 -27.88
CA ARG A 94 -7.34 8.78 -27.81
C ARG A 94 -7.11 9.78 -28.94
N GLU A 95 -7.63 9.49 -30.14
CA GLU A 95 -7.58 10.41 -31.27
C GLU A 95 -8.39 11.67 -31.01
N SER A 96 -9.59 11.54 -30.42
CA SER A 96 -10.39 12.71 -30.02
C SER A 96 -9.65 13.58 -29.00
N VAL A 97 -8.99 12.98 -28.00
CA VAL A 97 -8.20 13.72 -27.00
C VAL A 97 -6.99 14.41 -27.66
N SER A 98 -6.26 13.73 -28.54
CA SER A 98 -5.13 14.31 -29.28
C SER A 98 -5.55 15.48 -30.20
N ASN A 99 -6.72 15.37 -30.84
CA ASN A 99 -7.28 16.45 -31.65
C ASN A 99 -7.64 17.66 -30.77
N CYS A 100 -8.21 17.42 -29.59
CA CYS A 100 -8.51 18.49 -28.62
C CYS A 100 -7.22 19.20 -28.14
N ILE A 101 -6.18 18.45 -27.79
CA ILE A 101 -4.85 18.99 -27.45
C ILE A 101 -4.31 19.87 -28.59
N SER A 102 -4.38 19.39 -29.82
CA SER A 102 -3.92 20.12 -31.00
C SER A 102 -4.69 21.44 -31.22
N LEU A 103 -5.98 21.48 -30.87
CA LEU A 103 -6.80 22.69 -30.94
C LEU A 103 -6.45 23.71 -29.85
N ILE A 104 -6.12 23.25 -28.65
CA ILE A 104 -5.75 24.09 -27.51
C ILE A 104 -4.37 24.72 -27.73
N GLY A 105 -3.43 23.96 -28.28
CA GLY A 105 -2.04 24.39 -28.51
C GLY A 105 -1.13 24.13 -27.31
N ASP A 106 -0.07 24.92 -27.18
CA ASP A 106 1.06 24.59 -26.29
C ASP A 106 0.84 24.94 -24.80
N ARG A 107 -0.25 25.62 -24.46
CA ARG A 107 -0.54 26.06 -23.09
C ARG A 107 -1.95 25.70 -22.68
N LEU A 108 -2.04 24.88 -21.64
CA LEU A 108 -3.24 24.66 -20.85
C LEU A 108 -2.85 24.80 -19.38
N ASP A 109 -3.59 25.60 -18.62
CA ASP A 109 -3.30 25.83 -17.20
C ASP A 109 -4.29 25.08 -16.30
N VAL A 110 -5.55 25.01 -16.71
CA VAL A 110 -6.65 24.51 -15.86
C VAL A 110 -7.59 23.63 -16.67
N ILE A 111 -7.95 22.50 -16.08
CA ILE A 111 -9.00 21.62 -16.58
C ILE A 111 -10.13 21.63 -15.56
N LEU A 112 -11.35 21.93 -16.00
CA LEU A 112 -12.57 21.90 -15.19
C LEU A 112 -13.38 20.66 -15.57
N ALA A 113 -13.91 19.95 -14.60
CA ALA A 113 -14.84 18.84 -14.86
C ALA A 113 -15.97 18.85 -13.82
N SER A 114 -17.16 19.26 -14.23
CA SER A 114 -18.30 19.34 -13.31
C SER A 114 -19.19 18.12 -13.45
N ASP A 115 -19.19 17.28 -12.42
CA ASP A 115 -20.08 16.12 -12.30
C ASP A 115 -19.93 15.03 -13.38
N VAL A 116 -18.71 14.87 -13.89
CA VAL A 116 -18.38 13.89 -14.93
C VAL A 116 -18.33 12.44 -14.44
N PHE A 117 -18.29 12.22 -13.11
CA PHE A 117 -18.29 10.91 -12.48
C PHE A 117 -19.73 10.46 -12.11
N PHE A 118 -20.59 10.30 -13.12
CA PHE A 118 -21.99 9.90 -12.92
C PHE A 118 -22.32 8.48 -13.44
N ASP A 119 -21.46 7.90 -14.29
CA ASP A 119 -21.59 6.54 -14.80
C ASP A 119 -20.26 5.78 -14.61
N PRO A 120 -20.19 4.73 -13.77
CA PRO A 120 -18.97 3.97 -13.51
C PRO A 120 -18.27 3.42 -14.77
N THR A 121 -19.01 3.19 -15.85
CA THR A 121 -18.44 2.71 -17.12
C THR A 121 -17.53 3.75 -17.77
N THR A 122 -17.73 5.03 -17.46
CA THR A 122 -16.97 6.16 -18.02
C THR A 122 -15.79 6.61 -17.16
N PHE A 123 -15.68 6.11 -15.92
CA PHE A 123 -14.66 6.58 -14.97
C PHE A 123 -13.25 6.30 -15.47
N ARG A 124 -13.02 5.11 -16.05
CA ARG A 124 -11.72 4.76 -16.62
C ARG A 124 -11.36 5.61 -17.84
N PRO A 125 -12.20 5.70 -18.90
CA PRO A 125 -11.94 6.61 -20.03
C PRO A 125 -11.63 8.05 -19.61
N LEU A 126 -12.36 8.57 -18.61
CA LEU A 126 -12.16 9.92 -18.10
C LEU A 126 -10.81 10.08 -17.37
N VAL A 127 -10.44 9.14 -16.49
CA VAL A 127 -9.13 9.17 -15.82
C VAL A 127 -7.99 9.01 -16.84
N ASP A 128 -8.16 8.15 -17.85
CA ASP A 128 -7.19 8.00 -18.95
C ASP A 128 -7.05 9.31 -19.75
N THR A 129 -8.14 10.06 -19.94
CA THR A 129 -8.13 11.41 -20.54
C THR A 129 -7.37 12.41 -19.67
N PHE A 130 -7.62 12.43 -18.35
CA PHE A 130 -6.89 13.27 -17.41
C PHE A 130 -5.38 13.00 -17.44
N VAL A 131 -4.99 11.73 -17.52
CA VAL A 131 -3.60 11.30 -17.68
C VAL A 131 -2.99 11.85 -18.96
N GLN A 132 -3.67 11.69 -20.10
CA GLN A 132 -3.16 12.15 -21.38
C GLN A 132 -2.96 13.68 -21.37
N LEU A 133 -3.90 14.43 -20.80
CA LEU A 133 -3.80 15.89 -20.67
C LEU A 133 -2.68 16.32 -19.72
N LEU A 134 -2.51 15.67 -18.56
CA LEU A 134 -1.42 15.99 -17.62
C LEU A 134 -0.04 15.46 -18.06
N THR A 135 -0.02 14.55 -19.04
CA THR A 135 1.22 14.12 -19.71
C THR A 135 1.71 15.21 -20.65
N GLU A 136 0.80 15.79 -21.44
CA GLU A 136 1.12 16.89 -22.36
C GLU A 136 1.35 18.21 -21.62
N TYR A 137 0.45 18.55 -20.69
CA TYR A 137 0.46 19.79 -19.94
C TYR A 137 0.87 19.54 -18.49
N GLU A 138 2.15 19.28 -18.26
CA GLU A 138 2.66 18.85 -16.95
C GLU A 138 2.46 19.83 -15.79
N HIS A 139 2.15 21.10 -16.09
CA HIS A 139 1.86 22.15 -15.11
C HIS A 139 0.36 22.42 -14.94
N SER A 140 -0.50 21.77 -15.73
CA SER A 140 -1.94 21.90 -15.60
C SER A 140 -2.44 21.34 -14.27
N VAL A 141 -3.54 21.92 -13.80
CA VAL A 141 -4.30 21.41 -12.65
C VAL A 141 -5.71 21.09 -13.09
N ILE A 142 -6.22 19.95 -12.65
CA ILE A 142 -7.60 19.55 -12.83
C ILE A 142 -8.39 19.93 -11.58
N TRP A 143 -9.49 20.64 -11.76
CA TRP A 143 -10.49 20.86 -10.74
C TRP A 143 -11.75 20.13 -11.14
N PHE A 144 -12.23 19.25 -10.28
CA PHE A 144 -13.45 18.52 -10.56
C PHE A 144 -14.38 18.50 -9.36
N ALA A 145 -15.67 18.55 -9.64
CA ALA A 145 -16.71 18.45 -8.64
C ALA A 145 -17.49 17.14 -8.84
N TYR A 146 -17.79 16.46 -7.74
CA TYR A 146 -18.41 15.14 -7.71
C TYR A 146 -19.57 15.12 -6.71
N GLN A 147 -20.76 14.74 -7.19
CA GLN A 147 -21.89 14.44 -6.31
C GLN A 147 -21.80 13.00 -5.81
N HIS A 148 -21.98 12.80 -4.50
CA HIS A 148 -22.07 11.47 -3.90
C HIS A 148 -23.37 10.78 -4.34
N ARG A 149 -23.24 9.63 -5.02
CA ARG A 149 -24.37 8.84 -5.54
C ARG A 149 -24.46 7.43 -4.95
N ASP A 150 -23.31 6.79 -4.75
CA ASP A 150 -23.18 5.45 -4.18
C ASP A 150 -21.87 5.40 -3.40
N ASP A 151 -21.91 4.81 -2.20
CA ASP A 151 -20.74 4.70 -1.31
C ASP A 151 -19.63 3.80 -1.90
N ASN A 152 -19.97 2.94 -2.86
CA ASN A 152 -19.01 2.05 -3.53
C ASN A 152 -18.34 2.70 -4.75
N TRP A 153 -18.76 3.90 -5.17
CA TRP A 153 -18.18 4.57 -6.32
C TRP A 153 -16.94 5.35 -5.91
N THR A 154 -15.76 4.84 -6.29
CA THR A 154 -14.46 5.41 -5.93
C THR A 154 -13.50 5.47 -7.12
N LEU A 155 -12.62 6.48 -7.12
CA LEU A 155 -11.54 6.63 -8.10
C LEU A 155 -10.27 5.86 -7.73
N SER A 156 -10.15 5.39 -6.49
CA SER A 156 -8.95 4.71 -5.98
C SER A 156 -8.43 3.59 -6.89
N PRO A 157 -9.27 2.71 -7.47
CA PRO A 157 -8.80 1.63 -8.35
C PRO A 157 -8.23 2.12 -9.69
N TYR A 158 -8.60 3.32 -10.13
CA TYR A 158 -8.12 3.91 -11.38
C TYR A 158 -6.86 4.74 -11.14
N LEU A 159 -6.82 5.50 -10.03
CA LEU A 159 -5.65 6.30 -9.65
C LEU A 159 -4.43 5.44 -9.29
N SER A 160 -4.63 4.22 -8.77
CA SER A 160 -3.53 3.29 -8.48
C SER A 160 -2.71 2.88 -9.70
N LYS A 161 -3.25 3.02 -10.92
CA LYS A 161 -2.52 2.77 -12.18
C LYS A 161 -1.63 3.94 -12.60
N TYR A 162 -1.85 5.11 -12.03
CA TYR A 162 -1.19 6.36 -12.42
C TYR A 162 -0.61 7.03 -11.18
N PRO A 163 0.50 6.52 -10.66
CA PRO A 163 1.03 6.92 -9.36
C PRO A 163 1.50 8.37 -9.28
N PHE A 164 1.70 9.01 -10.42
CA PHE A 164 2.02 10.43 -10.51
C PHE A 164 0.79 11.32 -10.31
N LEU A 165 -0.44 10.78 -10.36
CA LEU A 165 -1.64 11.57 -10.12
C LEU A 165 -1.88 11.73 -8.63
N ARG A 166 -1.94 12.98 -8.19
CA ARG A 166 -2.34 13.37 -6.86
C ARG A 166 -3.74 13.97 -6.92
N SER A 167 -4.66 13.47 -6.10
CA SER A 167 -6.00 14.04 -5.94
C SER A 167 -6.23 14.46 -4.49
N GLN A 168 -6.73 15.68 -4.28
CA GLN A 168 -6.97 16.25 -2.96
C GLN A 168 -8.39 16.80 -2.86
N LEU A 169 -9.14 16.39 -1.83
CA LEU A 169 -10.41 17.03 -1.49
C LEU A 169 -10.13 18.45 -0.96
N ILE A 170 -10.70 19.45 -1.63
CA ILE A 170 -10.54 20.86 -1.27
C ILE A 170 -11.74 21.36 -0.48
N LYS A 171 -12.96 20.95 -0.86
CA LYS A 171 -14.18 21.39 -0.20
C LYS A 171 -15.28 20.34 -0.30
N ARG A 172 -15.97 20.08 0.80
CA ARG A 172 -17.25 19.37 0.85
C ARG A 172 -18.38 20.37 1.07
N VAL A 173 -19.45 20.25 0.31
CA VAL A 173 -20.63 21.12 0.37
C VAL A 173 -21.87 20.25 0.52
N GLU A 174 -22.66 20.52 1.56
CA GLU A 174 -23.96 19.89 1.78
C GLU A 174 -25.06 20.89 1.40
N THR A 175 -25.87 20.54 0.40
CA THR A 175 -26.98 21.39 -0.10
C THR A 175 -28.31 21.08 0.60
N GLY A 176 -28.29 20.18 1.60
CA GLY A 176 -29.46 19.63 2.28
C GLY A 176 -30.15 18.48 1.52
N LYS A 177 -29.85 18.30 0.23
CA LYS A 177 -30.32 17.16 -0.60
C LYS A 177 -29.16 16.35 -1.15
N GLU A 178 -28.04 16.99 -1.44
CA GLU A 178 -26.86 16.38 -2.03
C GLU A 178 -25.60 16.70 -1.21
N THR A 179 -24.64 15.78 -1.26
CA THR A 179 -23.26 16.01 -0.81
C THR A 179 -22.38 16.12 -2.04
N ILE A 180 -21.71 17.26 -2.20
CA ILE A 180 -20.86 17.56 -3.34
C ILE A 180 -19.44 17.82 -2.84
N ASP A 181 -18.48 17.11 -3.40
CA ASP A 181 -17.06 17.27 -3.14
C ASP A 181 -16.36 17.96 -4.31
N ILE A 182 -15.48 18.90 -4.02
CA ILE A 182 -14.63 19.58 -4.98
C ILE A 182 -13.19 19.14 -4.74
N PHE A 183 -12.58 18.58 -5.76
CA PHE A 183 -11.23 18.05 -5.76
C PHE A 183 -10.30 18.87 -6.65
N LYS A 184 -9.03 18.87 -6.27
CA LYS A 184 -7.91 19.33 -7.08
C LYS A 184 -7.02 18.14 -7.41
N MET A 185 -6.71 17.94 -8.68
CA MET A 185 -5.80 16.90 -9.16
C MET A 185 -4.65 17.51 -9.96
N SER A 186 -3.45 16.98 -9.75
CA SER A 186 -2.22 17.42 -10.43
C SER A 186 -1.22 16.28 -10.52
N ARG A 187 -0.19 16.48 -11.37
CA ARG A 187 0.98 15.59 -11.43
C ARG A 187 1.90 15.86 -10.23
N ASP A 188 2.37 14.79 -9.57
CA ASP A 188 3.34 14.85 -8.49
C ASP A 188 4.71 14.41 -9.01
N LYS A 189 5.73 15.23 -8.76
CA LYS A 189 7.13 15.00 -9.14
C LYS A 189 8.02 14.66 -7.94
N GLY A 190 7.40 14.32 -6.82
CA GLY A 190 8.05 13.95 -5.58
C GLY A 190 8.74 12.59 -5.62
N LEU A 191 9.75 12.44 -4.78
CA LEU A 191 10.38 11.17 -4.46
C LEU A 191 9.82 10.66 -3.13
N TYR A 192 9.60 9.35 -3.04
CA TYR A 192 9.08 8.69 -1.85
C TYR A 192 9.99 7.54 -1.46
N ALA A 193 10.43 7.51 -0.21
CA ALA A 193 11.36 6.51 0.28
C ALA A 193 10.70 5.56 1.28
N GLY A 194 11.14 4.31 1.26
CA GLY A 194 10.66 3.26 2.14
C GLY A 194 11.79 2.37 2.62
N ILE A 195 11.82 2.06 3.91
CA ILE A 195 12.82 1.17 4.51
C ILE A 195 12.15 -0.05 5.13
N GLU A 196 12.67 -1.22 4.81
CA GLU A 196 12.44 -2.48 5.51
C GLU A 196 13.63 -2.73 6.43
N GLY A 197 13.40 -2.76 7.74
CA GLY A 197 14.46 -2.93 8.74
C GLY A 197 14.36 -4.22 9.53
N GLY A 198 15.31 -5.12 9.30
CA GLY A 198 15.46 -6.38 10.04
C GLY A 198 16.65 -6.38 11.00
N ALA A 199 16.85 -7.51 11.68
CA ALA A 199 17.98 -7.72 12.60
C ALA A 199 19.32 -7.89 11.87
N THR A 200 19.33 -8.57 10.72
CA THR A 200 20.57 -8.94 10.00
C THR A 200 20.84 -8.06 8.77
N GLY A 201 19.84 -7.33 8.28
CA GLY A 201 19.95 -6.45 7.12
C GLY A 201 18.71 -5.59 6.95
N SER A 202 18.87 -4.52 6.18
CA SER A 202 17.81 -3.57 5.87
C SER A 202 17.84 -3.22 4.39
N LYS A 203 16.66 -2.95 3.81
CA LYS A 203 16.49 -2.55 2.41
C LYS A 203 15.86 -1.17 2.32
N LEU A 204 16.34 -0.36 1.39
CA LEU A 204 15.78 0.94 1.05
C LEU A 204 15.26 0.89 -0.38
N VAL A 205 14.08 1.43 -0.59
CA VAL A 205 13.51 1.72 -1.90
C VAL A 205 13.23 3.22 -1.97
N ILE A 206 13.60 3.87 -3.07
CA ILE A 206 13.13 5.22 -3.43
C ILE A 206 12.33 5.09 -4.71
N ILE A 207 11.12 5.66 -4.74
CA ILE A 207 10.20 5.65 -5.86
C ILE A 207 9.99 7.08 -6.34
N ASP A 208 10.26 7.32 -7.61
CA ASP A 208 9.90 8.56 -8.28
C ASP A 208 8.41 8.48 -8.68
N ALA A 209 7.56 9.33 -8.10
CA ALA A 209 6.12 9.26 -8.34
C ALA A 209 5.75 9.53 -9.81
N ASP A 210 6.57 10.33 -10.50
CA ASP A 210 6.33 10.77 -11.87
C ASP A 210 6.62 9.64 -12.87
N THR A 211 7.83 9.08 -12.77
CA THR A 211 8.35 8.08 -13.72
C THR A 211 8.14 6.63 -13.27
N ASN A 212 7.71 6.44 -12.03
CA ASN A 212 7.69 5.16 -11.30
C ASN A 212 9.07 4.46 -11.23
N ARG A 213 10.16 5.18 -11.50
CA ARG A 213 11.51 4.62 -11.40
C ARG A 213 11.84 4.30 -9.94
N ARG A 214 12.37 3.10 -9.72
CA ARG A 214 12.77 2.59 -8.39
C ARG A 214 14.28 2.54 -8.24
N TYR A 215 14.77 3.03 -7.11
CA TYR A 215 16.17 2.95 -6.70
C TYR A 215 16.29 2.07 -5.46
N LEU A 216 17.23 1.11 -5.48
CA LEU A 216 17.34 0.07 -4.46
C LEU A 216 18.70 0.13 -3.77
N ALA A 217 18.69 0.04 -2.45
CA ALA A 217 19.91 -0.09 -1.68
C ALA A 217 19.74 -1.07 -0.52
N SER A 218 20.84 -1.61 -0.01
CA SER A 218 20.86 -2.47 1.18
C SER A 218 21.91 -2.00 2.17
N SER A 219 21.64 -2.21 3.46
CA SER A 219 22.53 -1.86 4.58
C SER A 219 22.44 -2.89 5.69
N GLN A 220 23.26 -2.71 6.74
CA GLN A 220 23.20 -3.53 7.96
C GLN A 220 21.86 -3.36 8.69
N GLY A 221 21.54 -4.30 9.58
CA GLY A 221 20.28 -4.32 10.31
C GLY A 221 20.02 -3.04 11.13
N THR A 222 18.76 -2.64 11.20
CA THR A 222 18.27 -1.43 11.88
C THR A 222 17.36 -1.76 13.07
N ASN A 223 17.58 -2.91 13.71
CA ASN A 223 16.79 -3.33 14.88
C ASN A 223 17.17 -2.51 16.12
N PHE A 224 16.24 -1.69 16.60
CA PHE A 224 16.47 -0.76 17.72
C PHE A 224 16.39 -1.42 19.11
N PHE A 225 15.99 -2.68 19.22
CA PHE A 225 16.13 -3.41 20.48
C PHE A 225 17.58 -3.85 20.75
N LEU A 226 18.42 -3.91 19.70
CA LEU A 226 19.84 -4.25 19.80
C LEU A 226 20.74 -3.02 19.81
N THR A 227 20.22 -1.84 19.44
CA THR A 227 20.98 -0.59 19.29
C THR A 227 20.08 0.60 19.59
N ASP A 228 20.57 1.58 20.35
CA ASP A 228 19.80 2.77 20.72
C ASP A 228 19.14 3.45 19.51
N TYR A 229 17.87 3.85 19.67
CA TYR A 229 17.05 4.37 18.58
C TYR A 229 17.58 5.67 17.96
N THR A 230 18.31 6.50 18.73
CA THR A 230 18.93 7.73 18.23
C THR A 230 20.06 7.41 17.25
N VAL A 231 20.82 6.34 17.52
CA VAL A 231 21.86 5.82 16.61
C VAL A 231 21.21 5.26 15.35
N VAL A 232 20.09 4.55 15.48
CA VAL A 232 19.33 4.04 14.33
C VAL A 232 18.83 5.19 13.45
N CYS A 233 18.28 6.27 14.03
CA CYS A 233 17.88 7.48 13.30
C CYS A 233 19.05 8.09 12.51
N SER A 234 20.21 8.25 13.15
CA SER A 234 21.42 8.78 12.51
C SER A 234 21.90 7.93 11.34
N ARG A 235 21.88 6.60 11.50
CA ARG A 235 22.23 5.64 10.44
C ARG A 235 21.28 5.74 9.25
N ILE A 236 19.97 5.83 9.51
CA ILE A 236 18.96 6.00 8.45
C ILE A 236 19.18 7.30 7.68
N ALA A 237 19.34 8.43 8.39
CA ALA A 237 19.56 9.73 7.76
C ALA A 237 20.83 9.74 6.89
N THR A 238 21.93 9.19 7.41
CA THR A 238 23.20 9.06 6.69
C THR A 238 23.06 8.17 5.45
N TRP A 239 22.36 7.05 5.58
CA TRP A 239 22.16 6.11 4.50
C TRP A 239 21.34 6.72 3.35
N ILE A 240 20.26 7.44 3.66
CA ILE A 240 19.44 8.11 2.65
C ILE A 240 20.25 9.18 1.92
N LYS A 241 20.94 10.06 2.66
CA LYS A 241 21.81 11.09 2.06
C LYS A 241 22.84 10.47 1.12
N LYS A 242 23.45 9.34 1.51
CA LYS A 242 24.39 8.60 0.68
C LYS A 242 23.74 8.09 -0.61
N VAL A 243 22.59 7.43 -0.53
CA VAL A 243 21.92 6.88 -1.72
C VAL A 243 21.45 7.98 -2.67
N PHE A 244 20.94 9.11 -2.15
CA PHE A 244 20.60 10.27 -2.98
C PHE A 244 21.83 10.84 -3.70
N SER A 245 22.97 10.92 -3.01
CA SER A 245 24.23 11.35 -3.63
C SER A 245 24.72 10.35 -4.69
N ASP A 246 24.70 9.05 -4.39
CA ASP A 246 25.19 8.00 -5.29
C ASP A 246 24.34 7.92 -6.58
N GLU A 247 23.02 8.11 -6.45
CA GLU A 247 22.05 8.07 -7.56
C GLU A 247 21.82 9.44 -8.24
N SER A 248 22.54 10.49 -7.81
CA SER A 248 22.38 11.87 -8.32
C SER A 248 20.94 12.41 -8.23
N LEU A 249 20.25 12.10 -7.12
CA LEU A 249 18.88 12.53 -6.84
C LEU A 249 18.88 13.82 -6.01
N ASP A 250 17.90 14.68 -6.27
CA ASP A 250 17.66 15.87 -5.43
C ASP A 250 16.89 15.50 -4.17
N LEU A 251 17.55 15.65 -3.01
CA LEU A 251 16.96 15.37 -1.71
C LEU A 251 15.79 16.32 -1.37
N GLY A 252 15.75 17.52 -1.95
CA GLY A 252 14.61 18.45 -1.84
C GLY A 252 13.32 17.90 -2.45
N ARG A 253 13.41 16.90 -3.33
CA ARG A 253 12.24 16.21 -3.89
C ARG A 253 11.69 15.12 -2.96
N LEU A 254 12.40 14.71 -1.90
CA LEU A 254 11.93 13.66 -0.98
C LEU A 254 10.73 14.13 -0.15
N GLN A 255 9.54 13.75 -0.59
CA GLN A 255 8.29 14.20 0.01
C GLN A 255 7.94 13.42 1.27
N ALA A 256 8.25 12.12 1.34
CA ALA A 256 8.01 11.32 2.54
C ALA A 256 8.93 10.11 2.65
N LEU A 257 9.12 9.65 3.89
CA LEU A 257 9.90 8.48 4.25
C LEU A 257 9.08 7.57 5.17
N GLY A 258 8.81 6.34 4.74
CA GLY A 258 8.17 5.31 5.56
C GLY A 258 9.16 4.24 6.01
N LEU A 259 8.92 3.66 7.19
CA LEU A 259 9.75 2.61 7.78
C LEU A 259 8.88 1.49 8.32
N GLY A 260 9.21 0.26 7.90
CA GLY A 260 8.74 -0.98 8.50
C GLY A 260 9.89 -1.61 9.29
N LEU A 261 9.93 -1.41 10.60
CA LEU A 261 11.00 -1.93 11.46
C LEU A 261 10.50 -3.06 12.35
N SER A 262 11.30 -4.10 12.51
CA SER A 262 11.05 -5.13 13.53
C SER A 262 11.04 -4.48 14.93
N GLY A 263 9.99 -4.71 15.71
CA GLY A 263 9.84 -4.17 17.05
C GLY A 263 9.00 -2.90 17.18
N ALA A 264 8.61 -2.29 16.06
CA ALA A 264 7.82 -1.05 16.03
C ALA A 264 6.33 -1.30 16.28
N GLU A 265 5.99 -2.17 17.24
CA GLU A 265 4.60 -2.43 17.65
C GLU A 265 4.07 -1.43 18.71
N ASP A 266 4.96 -0.74 19.43
CA ASP A 266 4.59 0.27 20.44
C ASP A 266 4.44 1.66 19.81
N GLU A 267 3.20 2.16 19.75
CA GLU A 267 2.89 3.47 19.17
C GLU A 267 3.53 4.64 19.94
N ASP A 268 3.66 4.54 21.26
CA ASP A 268 4.25 5.61 22.08
C ASP A 268 5.75 5.73 21.78
N PHE A 269 6.41 4.58 21.66
CA PHE A 269 7.80 4.52 21.25
C PHE A 269 7.98 4.99 19.80
N ASN A 270 7.11 4.57 18.88
CA ASN A 270 7.16 4.99 17.48
C ASN A 270 7.03 6.52 17.36
N ARG A 271 6.15 7.16 18.14
CA ARG A 271 6.04 8.63 18.18
C ARG A 271 7.34 9.28 18.64
N LYS A 272 7.95 8.79 19.74
CA LYS A 272 9.25 9.30 20.22
C LYS A 272 10.35 9.16 19.16
N PHE A 273 10.37 8.04 18.43
CA PHE A 273 11.31 7.80 17.35
C PHE A 273 11.11 8.83 16.22
N CYS A 274 9.87 8.99 15.74
CA CYS A 274 9.53 9.95 14.69
C CYS A 274 9.87 11.38 15.11
N ASP A 275 9.51 11.79 16.33
CA ASP A 275 9.77 13.14 16.85
C ASP A 275 11.28 13.44 16.91
N HIS A 276 12.07 12.46 17.35
CA HIS A 276 13.53 12.59 17.35
C HIS A 276 14.08 12.72 15.93
N PHE A 277 13.64 11.85 15.00
CA PHE A 277 14.11 11.91 13.62
C PHE A 277 13.77 13.25 12.96
N ILE A 278 12.53 13.73 13.11
CA ILE A 278 12.05 14.98 12.53
C ILE A 278 12.82 16.18 13.12
N ARG A 279 13.08 16.18 14.43
CA ARG A 279 13.80 17.26 15.10
C ARG A 279 15.25 17.36 14.65
N GLU A 280 15.96 16.24 14.60
CA GLU A 280 17.41 16.22 14.34
C GLU A 280 17.74 16.20 12.84
N TYR A 281 16.90 15.58 12.01
CA TYR A 281 17.19 15.31 10.60
C TYR A 281 16.10 15.77 9.62
N GLY A 282 14.98 16.31 10.11
CA GLY A 282 13.83 16.65 9.26
C GLY A 282 14.09 17.79 8.27
N SER A 283 14.96 18.75 8.61
CA SER A 283 15.42 19.80 7.67
C SER A 283 16.30 19.26 6.55
N ASP A 284 17.02 18.18 6.86
CA ASP A 284 18.09 17.65 6.04
C ASP A 284 17.65 16.47 5.16
N VAL A 285 16.54 15.81 5.51
CA VAL A 285 16.03 14.61 4.84
C VAL A 285 14.57 14.80 4.46
N THR A 286 13.66 14.75 5.43
CA THR A 286 12.23 15.07 5.24
C THR A 286 11.53 15.22 6.59
N LYS A 287 10.53 16.10 6.67
CA LYS A 287 9.66 16.23 7.85
C LYS A 287 8.53 15.21 7.88
N ASN A 288 8.26 14.54 6.76
CA ASN A 288 7.16 13.58 6.64
C ASN A 288 7.70 12.17 6.83
N PHE A 289 7.74 11.75 8.10
CA PHE A 289 8.36 10.51 8.52
C PHE A 289 7.33 9.60 9.19
N TYR A 290 7.26 8.34 8.76
CA TYR A 290 6.29 7.36 9.26
C TYR A 290 6.98 6.07 9.67
N LEU A 291 6.65 5.57 10.85
CA LEU A 291 7.19 4.33 11.40
C LEU A 291 6.06 3.37 11.77
N THR A 292 6.19 2.11 11.34
CA THR A 292 5.35 1.00 11.76
C THR A 292 6.15 -0.31 11.77
N SER A 293 5.52 -1.41 12.18
CA SER A 293 6.14 -2.73 12.16
C SER A 293 6.37 -3.27 10.75
N ASP A 294 7.38 -4.12 10.60
CA ASP A 294 7.68 -4.88 9.38
C ASP A 294 6.47 -5.71 8.87
N ALA A 295 5.73 -6.33 9.79
CA ALA A 295 4.56 -7.14 9.49
C ALA A 295 3.39 -6.30 8.95
N VAL A 296 3.11 -5.15 9.58
CA VAL A 296 2.11 -4.19 9.09
C VAL A 296 2.53 -3.65 7.72
N MET A 297 3.81 -3.36 7.55
CA MET A 297 4.29 -2.82 6.30
C MET A 297 4.14 -3.79 5.13
N THR A 298 4.55 -5.03 5.34
CA THR A 298 4.36 -6.12 4.36
C THR A 298 2.89 -6.23 3.98
N LEU A 299 2.01 -6.14 4.97
CA LEU A 299 0.59 -6.28 4.77
C LEU A 299 0.03 -5.15 3.89
N LEU A 300 0.47 -3.90 4.12
CA LEU A 300 0.05 -2.75 3.31
C LEU A 300 0.69 -2.75 1.91
N ALA A 301 1.85 -3.37 1.74
CA ALA A 301 2.50 -3.55 0.44
C ALA A 301 1.77 -4.54 -0.48
N ASN A 302 1.05 -5.50 0.13
CA ASN A 302 0.47 -6.62 -0.60
C ASN A 302 -1.05 -6.54 -0.67
N PHE A 303 -1.74 -5.95 0.31
CA PHE A 303 -3.20 -5.92 0.36
C PHE A 303 -3.73 -4.49 0.25
N PRO A 304 -4.18 -4.06 -0.95
CA PRO A 304 -4.79 -2.75 -1.19
C PRO A 304 -5.97 -2.45 -0.27
N ALA A 305 -6.41 -1.18 -0.19
CA ALA A 305 -7.44 -0.71 0.75
C ALA A 305 -8.69 -1.62 0.82
N GLU A 306 -9.18 -2.05 -0.34
CA GLU A 306 -10.42 -2.85 -0.52
C GLU A 306 -10.28 -4.33 -0.11
N GLU A 307 -9.08 -4.81 0.24
CA GLU A 307 -8.81 -6.23 0.52
C GLU A 307 -8.59 -6.52 2.01
N ASN A 308 -9.21 -7.60 2.49
CA ASN A 308 -8.72 -8.26 3.70
C ASN A 308 -7.41 -8.97 3.37
N GLY A 309 -6.46 -8.96 4.30
CA GLY A 309 -5.17 -9.57 4.09
C GLY A 309 -4.55 -10.09 5.36
N ILE A 310 -3.83 -11.19 5.27
CA ILE A 310 -3.06 -11.75 6.38
C ILE A 310 -1.60 -11.83 5.95
N VAL A 311 -0.69 -11.39 6.82
CA VAL A 311 0.73 -11.70 6.75
C VAL A 311 1.05 -12.69 7.86
N LEU A 312 1.67 -13.81 7.50
CA LEU A 312 2.12 -14.83 8.43
C LEU A 312 3.64 -14.99 8.30
N ILE A 313 4.35 -14.63 9.36
CA ILE A 313 5.81 -14.66 9.43
C ILE A 313 6.25 -15.88 10.24
N ALA A 314 7.15 -16.68 9.68
CA ALA A 314 7.84 -17.79 10.34
C ALA A 314 9.31 -17.84 9.87
N GLY A 315 10.15 -17.03 10.52
CA GLY A 315 11.60 -16.98 10.35
C GLY A 315 12.30 -17.31 11.67
N THR A 316 13.31 -16.53 12.06
CA THR A 316 13.93 -16.65 13.40
C THR A 316 12.90 -16.44 14.53
N GLY A 317 11.91 -15.58 14.31
CA GLY A 317 10.70 -15.45 15.14
C GLY A 317 9.44 -15.71 14.32
N SER A 318 8.27 -15.52 14.91
CA SER A 318 6.99 -15.68 14.20
C SER A 318 5.95 -14.67 14.65
N SER A 319 5.17 -14.17 13.71
CA SER A 319 4.05 -13.27 13.97
C SER A 319 2.96 -13.45 12.92
N CYS A 320 1.74 -13.07 13.28
CA CYS A 320 0.62 -12.98 12.36
C CYS A 320 -0.02 -11.61 12.50
N ARG A 321 -0.26 -10.93 11.38
CA ARG A 321 -1.00 -9.67 11.32
C ARG A 321 -2.07 -9.79 10.25
N MET A 322 -3.23 -9.20 10.51
CA MET A 322 -4.34 -9.12 9.58
C MET A 322 -4.76 -7.67 9.44
N LYS A 323 -5.16 -7.29 8.22
CA LYS A 323 -5.87 -6.06 7.93
C LYS A 323 -7.25 -6.40 7.44
N ARG A 324 -8.23 -5.66 7.93
CA ARG A 324 -9.61 -5.69 7.48
C ARG A 324 -9.83 -4.62 6.40
N LYS A 325 -10.91 -4.76 5.62
CA LYS A 325 -11.33 -3.77 4.60
C LYS A 325 -11.52 -2.35 5.15
N ASP A 326 -11.90 -2.23 6.42
CA ASP A 326 -12.03 -0.95 7.13
C ASP A 326 -10.67 -0.32 7.53
N GLY A 327 -9.56 -1.02 7.27
CA GLY A 327 -8.21 -0.58 7.60
C GLY A 327 -7.75 -0.98 9.01
N GLU A 328 -8.59 -1.61 9.82
CA GLU A 328 -8.21 -2.09 11.15
C GLU A 328 -7.14 -3.18 11.05
N ILE A 329 -6.11 -3.09 11.90
CA ILE A 329 -5.02 -4.05 11.98
C ILE A 329 -5.13 -4.85 13.27
N LEU A 330 -5.13 -6.17 13.13
CA LEU A 330 -5.20 -7.14 14.23
C LEU A 330 -3.99 -8.06 14.19
N GLY A 331 -3.66 -8.69 15.31
CA GLY A 331 -2.47 -9.53 15.40
C GLY A 331 -2.59 -10.71 16.35
N ALA A 332 -1.79 -11.74 16.06
CA ALA A 332 -1.55 -12.88 16.94
C ALA A 332 -0.05 -13.21 16.96
N GLY A 333 0.52 -13.42 18.14
CA GLY A 333 1.95 -13.67 18.32
C GLY A 333 2.83 -12.45 17.99
N GLY A 334 4.15 -12.69 17.89
CA GLY A 334 5.15 -11.63 17.73
C GLY A 334 5.74 -11.10 19.04
N TRP A 335 5.55 -11.79 20.17
CA TRP A 335 6.01 -11.35 21.50
C TRP A 335 7.46 -11.73 21.83
N GLY A 336 8.24 -12.13 20.82
CA GLY A 336 9.61 -12.59 21.00
C GLY A 336 9.73 -13.96 21.67
N HIS A 337 10.97 -14.41 21.83
CA HIS A 337 11.31 -15.80 22.14
C HIS A 337 11.07 -16.22 23.58
N GLN A 338 10.96 -15.27 24.52
CA GLN A 338 10.72 -15.56 25.93
C GLN A 338 9.24 -15.84 26.22
N ILE A 339 8.35 -15.18 25.49
CA ILE A 339 6.89 -15.21 25.73
C ILE A 339 6.18 -16.01 24.63
N GLY A 340 6.66 -15.93 23.38
CA GLY A 340 5.97 -16.44 22.20
C GLY A 340 6.92 -17.03 21.16
N ASP A 341 6.84 -16.52 19.92
CA ASP A 341 7.50 -17.06 18.72
C ASP A 341 7.15 -18.52 18.36
N GLY A 342 5.98 -18.98 18.79
CA GLY A 342 5.49 -20.32 18.48
C GLY A 342 5.37 -20.59 16.99
N GLY A 343 6.00 -21.67 16.53
CA GLY A 343 6.08 -22.03 15.11
C GLY A 343 7.22 -21.38 14.33
N SER A 344 8.05 -20.56 14.96
CA SER A 344 9.29 -20.03 14.39
C SER A 344 10.43 -21.06 14.34
N ALA A 345 11.51 -20.72 13.64
CA ALA A 345 12.74 -21.51 13.64
C ALA A 345 13.40 -21.57 15.02
N PHE A 346 13.30 -20.53 15.85
CA PHE A 346 13.77 -20.60 17.23
C PHE A 346 12.96 -21.62 18.04
N TRP A 347 11.63 -21.57 17.91
CA TRP A 347 10.72 -22.47 18.62
C TRP A 347 10.93 -23.93 18.21
N ILE A 348 11.05 -24.22 16.90
CA ILE A 348 11.32 -25.57 16.39
C ILE A 348 12.64 -26.12 16.96
N ALA A 349 13.72 -25.33 16.93
CA ALA A 349 15.01 -25.73 17.48
C ALA A 349 14.92 -26.03 18.98
N ARG A 350 14.28 -25.14 19.74
CA ARG A 350 14.09 -25.30 21.19
C ARG A 350 13.29 -26.57 21.51
N GLU A 351 12.19 -26.81 20.81
CA GLU A 351 11.34 -27.99 21.03
C GLU A 351 12.05 -29.30 20.70
N ALA A 352 12.89 -29.34 19.66
CA ALA A 352 13.69 -30.50 19.36
C ALA A 352 14.75 -30.76 20.45
N ILE A 353 15.43 -29.70 20.92
CA ILE A 353 16.40 -29.80 22.03
C ILE A 353 15.69 -30.27 23.29
N GLN A 354 14.52 -29.72 23.60
CA GLN A 354 13.73 -30.11 24.77
C GLN A 354 13.32 -31.58 24.68
N LEU A 355 12.82 -32.04 23.52
CA LEU A 355 12.44 -33.43 23.30
C LEU A 355 13.61 -34.40 23.54
N LEU A 356 14.82 -34.03 23.09
CA LEU A 356 16.04 -34.80 23.36
C LEU A 356 16.34 -34.88 24.86
N PHE A 357 16.30 -33.75 25.56
CA PHE A 357 16.58 -33.70 27.00
C PHE A 357 15.54 -34.50 27.78
N ASP A 358 14.25 -34.29 27.51
CA ASP A 358 13.15 -35.00 28.17
C ASP A 358 13.30 -36.52 28.02
N THR A 359 13.65 -37.00 26.82
CA THR A 359 13.86 -38.43 26.54
C THR A 359 15.01 -39.01 27.35
N GLU A 360 16.15 -38.32 27.39
CA GLU A 360 17.34 -38.82 28.10
C GLU A 360 17.22 -38.69 29.62
N ASP A 361 16.43 -37.74 30.11
CA ASP A 361 16.14 -37.58 31.54
C ASP A 361 15.06 -38.57 32.02
N GLY A 362 14.46 -39.34 31.10
CA GLY A 362 13.53 -40.43 31.39
C GLY A 362 12.06 -40.00 31.50
N PHE A 363 11.71 -38.81 31.02
CA PHE A 363 10.29 -38.43 30.87
C PHE A 363 9.60 -39.28 29.81
N GLU A 364 8.30 -39.49 29.95
CA GLU A 364 7.51 -40.24 28.97
C GLU A 364 7.56 -39.56 27.60
N ASN A 365 8.17 -40.23 26.62
CA ASN A 365 8.20 -39.80 25.23
C ASN A 365 7.98 -41.01 24.31
N THR A 366 7.25 -40.81 23.22
CA THR A 366 6.95 -41.84 22.22
C THR A 366 7.97 -41.90 21.08
N PHE A 367 8.88 -40.93 21.00
CA PHE A 367 9.80 -40.78 19.87
C PHE A 367 11.24 -41.15 20.23
N ASN A 368 11.95 -41.78 19.29
CA ASN A 368 13.41 -41.89 19.35
C ASN A 368 14.04 -40.53 18.97
N THR A 369 15.04 -40.07 19.74
CA THR A 369 15.68 -38.76 19.55
C THR A 369 17.14 -38.84 19.08
N ASP A 370 17.62 -40.01 18.66
CA ASP A 370 19.01 -40.24 18.25
C ASP A 370 19.39 -39.37 17.03
N VAL A 371 18.48 -39.20 16.07
CA VAL A 371 18.70 -38.32 14.91
C VAL A 371 18.81 -36.86 15.34
N ILE A 372 17.96 -36.41 16.27
CA ILE A 372 18.04 -35.05 16.83
C ILE A 372 19.38 -34.85 17.54
N LYS A 373 19.83 -35.83 18.34
CA LYS A 373 21.12 -35.79 19.03
C LYS A 373 22.29 -35.68 18.08
N GLN A 374 22.31 -36.52 17.03
CA GLN A 374 23.37 -36.49 16.02
C GLN A 374 23.43 -35.13 15.32
N LEU A 375 22.28 -34.62 14.85
CA LEU A 375 22.20 -33.31 14.20
C LEU A 375 22.63 -32.18 15.15
N LEU A 376 22.28 -32.26 16.44
CA LEU A 376 22.67 -31.27 17.44
C LEU A 376 24.19 -31.22 17.59
N PHE A 377 24.82 -32.39 17.69
CA PHE A 377 26.26 -32.54 17.85
C PHE A 377 27.00 -31.98 16.64
N ASP A 378 26.54 -32.34 15.44
CA ASP A 378 27.12 -31.85 14.19
C ASP A 378 26.94 -30.33 14.04
N HIS A 379 25.74 -29.80 14.32
CA HIS A 379 25.43 -28.38 14.11
C HIS A 379 26.22 -27.45 15.03
N TYR A 380 26.31 -27.78 16.32
CA TYR A 380 27.00 -26.95 17.31
C TYR A 380 28.46 -27.37 17.52
N SER A 381 28.92 -28.40 16.81
CA SER A 381 30.25 -29.01 16.98
C SER A 381 30.53 -29.40 18.44
N ILE A 382 29.57 -30.07 19.06
CA ILE A 382 29.63 -30.55 20.45
C ILE A 382 29.58 -32.08 20.49
N GLN A 383 30.13 -32.68 21.55
CA GLN A 383 30.12 -34.14 21.76
C GLN A 383 29.29 -34.56 22.98
N ASP A 384 28.75 -33.58 23.71
CA ASP A 384 27.92 -33.77 24.90
C ASP A 384 26.77 -32.76 24.82
N LYS A 385 25.53 -33.25 25.01
CA LYS A 385 24.32 -32.42 24.96
C LYS A 385 24.39 -31.27 25.97
N THR A 386 25.07 -31.43 27.11
CA THR A 386 25.16 -30.38 28.15
C THR A 386 25.87 -29.13 27.64
N ARG A 387 26.71 -29.24 26.59
CA ARG A 387 27.38 -28.10 25.96
C ARG A 387 26.42 -27.17 25.22
N ILE A 388 25.20 -27.61 24.92
CA ILE A 388 24.18 -26.71 24.36
C ILE A 388 23.81 -25.57 25.32
N LEU A 389 24.00 -25.76 26.63
CA LEU A 389 23.70 -24.75 27.64
C LEU A 389 24.52 -23.48 27.44
N ASP A 390 25.74 -23.56 26.89
CA ASP A 390 26.51 -22.36 26.54
C ASP A 390 25.76 -21.49 25.51
N TYR A 391 25.15 -22.11 24.50
CA TYR A 391 24.40 -21.40 23.45
C TYR A 391 23.02 -20.93 23.91
N LEU A 392 22.44 -21.56 24.95
CA LEU A 392 21.14 -21.18 25.51
C LEU A 392 21.24 -20.10 26.59
N TYR A 393 22.42 -19.94 27.21
CA TYR A 393 22.63 -19.01 28.33
C TYR A 393 23.79 -18.05 28.07
N SER A 394 25.03 -18.50 28.29
CA SER A 394 26.21 -17.61 28.39
C SER A 394 26.62 -16.95 27.07
N LYS A 395 26.34 -17.60 25.94
CA LYS A 395 26.62 -17.14 24.57
C LYS A 395 25.34 -17.00 23.75
N PHE A 396 24.23 -16.67 24.41
CA PHE A 396 22.93 -16.68 23.76
C PHE A 396 22.84 -15.68 22.61
N GLU A 397 22.61 -16.22 21.42
CA GLU A 397 22.24 -15.48 20.23
C GLU A 397 21.05 -16.16 19.57
N LYS A 398 19.90 -15.48 19.53
CA LYS A 398 18.63 -16.06 19.03
C LYS A 398 18.76 -16.68 17.63
N HIS A 399 19.49 -16.01 16.74
CA HIS A 399 19.67 -16.46 15.36
C HIS A 399 20.54 -17.72 15.28
N THR A 400 21.55 -17.85 16.13
CA THR A 400 22.41 -19.04 16.27
C THR A 400 21.59 -20.24 16.72
N VAL A 401 20.74 -20.09 17.74
CA VAL A 401 19.85 -21.18 18.20
C VAL A 401 18.84 -21.57 17.11
N ALA A 402 18.21 -20.58 16.48
CA ALA A 402 17.24 -20.81 15.39
C ALA A 402 17.87 -21.49 14.17
N GLY A 403 19.17 -21.31 13.94
CA GLY A 403 19.92 -21.94 12.85
C GLY A 403 19.85 -23.47 12.88
N PHE A 404 19.68 -24.09 14.06
CA PHE A 404 19.55 -25.54 14.18
C PHE A 404 18.36 -26.11 13.41
N THR A 405 17.29 -25.32 13.24
CA THR A 405 16.12 -25.70 12.45
C THR A 405 16.47 -26.02 11.00
N VAL A 406 17.52 -25.42 10.42
CA VAL A 406 17.99 -25.76 9.07
C VAL A 406 18.51 -27.20 9.01
N SER A 407 19.12 -27.70 10.08
CA SER A 407 19.59 -29.08 10.17
C SER A 407 18.42 -30.05 10.35
N LEU A 408 17.47 -29.69 11.21
CA LEU A 408 16.24 -30.47 11.44
C LEU A 408 15.40 -30.57 10.16
N ALA A 409 15.26 -29.48 9.41
CA ALA A 409 14.48 -29.42 8.17
C ALA A 409 14.95 -30.42 7.09
N LYS A 410 16.22 -30.86 7.14
CA LYS A 410 16.76 -31.87 6.21
C LYS A 410 16.31 -33.29 6.53
N ARG A 411 15.76 -33.52 7.73
CA ARG A 411 15.41 -34.84 8.27
C ARG A 411 13.96 -34.92 8.75
N THR A 412 13.04 -34.25 8.04
CA THR A 412 11.60 -34.32 8.34
C THR A 412 10.99 -35.70 8.02
N ASP A 413 11.77 -36.64 7.48
CA ASP A 413 11.46 -38.07 7.42
C ASP A 413 11.47 -38.76 8.79
N ASP A 414 12.24 -38.23 9.76
CA ASP A 414 12.30 -38.76 11.12
C ASP A 414 11.02 -38.43 11.91
N PRO A 415 10.38 -39.42 12.58
CA PRO A 415 9.11 -39.19 13.28
C PRO A 415 9.16 -38.12 14.38
N ALA A 416 10.26 -38.00 15.12
CA ALA A 416 10.41 -37.02 16.20
C ALA A 416 10.46 -35.60 15.62
N ILE A 417 11.27 -35.43 14.56
CA ILE A 417 11.42 -34.16 13.85
C ILE A 417 10.12 -33.78 13.14
N ALA A 418 9.48 -34.72 12.45
CA ALA A 418 8.19 -34.52 11.79
C ALA A 418 7.13 -34.04 12.78
N GLU A 419 7.09 -34.59 14.00
CA GLU A 419 6.16 -34.14 15.04
C GLU A 419 6.46 -32.72 15.54
N VAL A 420 7.72 -32.33 15.70
CA VAL A 420 8.08 -30.94 16.05
C VAL A 420 7.59 -29.96 14.98
N PHE A 421 7.82 -30.27 13.69
CA PHE A 421 7.31 -29.43 12.58
C PHE A 421 5.78 -29.45 12.49
N ARG A 422 5.13 -30.60 12.73
CA ARG A 422 3.66 -30.67 12.78
C ARG A 422 3.11 -29.74 13.88
N ARG A 423 3.69 -29.76 15.08
CA ARG A 423 3.29 -28.86 16.18
C ARG A 423 3.55 -27.39 15.84
N ALA A 424 4.67 -27.08 15.16
CA ALA A 424 4.94 -25.74 14.66
C ALA A 424 3.85 -25.27 13.68
N GLY A 425 3.47 -26.11 12.72
CA GLY A 425 2.38 -25.84 11.79
C GLY A 425 1.05 -25.59 12.51
N GLU A 426 0.74 -26.39 13.54
CA GLU A 426 -0.45 -26.21 14.37
C GLU A 426 -0.50 -24.85 15.08
N ILE A 427 0.62 -24.38 15.62
CA ILE A 427 0.69 -23.06 16.25
C ILE A 427 0.52 -21.94 15.22
N LEU A 428 1.16 -22.05 14.06
CA LEU A 428 0.98 -21.09 12.96
C LEU A 428 -0.48 -21.04 12.49
N GLY A 429 -1.15 -22.18 12.39
CA GLY A 429 -2.58 -22.24 12.07
C GLY A 429 -3.46 -21.63 13.17
N LYS A 430 -3.10 -21.79 14.45
CA LYS A 430 -3.77 -21.13 15.58
C LYS A 430 -3.65 -19.61 15.49
N HIS A 431 -2.50 -19.05 15.10
CA HIS A 431 -2.37 -17.61 14.88
C HIS A 431 -3.35 -17.10 13.81
N VAL A 432 -3.41 -17.79 12.67
CA VAL A 432 -4.35 -17.46 11.58
C VAL A 432 -5.79 -17.57 12.05
N ARG A 433 -6.14 -18.64 12.78
CA ARG A 433 -7.48 -18.82 13.35
C ARG A 433 -7.90 -17.68 14.26
N VAL A 434 -6.98 -17.14 15.06
CA VAL A 434 -7.28 -16.04 15.98
C VAL A 434 -7.68 -14.80 15.20
N VAL A 435 -6.88 -14.38 14.22
CA VAL A 435 -7.18 -13.16 13.45
C VAL A 435 -8.42 -13.35 12.56
N ALA A 436 -8.60 -14.53 11.96
CA ALA A 436 -9.73 -14.81 11.06
C ALA A 436 -11.11 -14.75 11.74
N LYS A 437 -11.19 -14.89 13.08
CA LYS A 437 -12.45 -14.71 13.82
C LYS A 437 -13.04 -13.31 13.69
N HIS A 438 -12.22 -12.31 13.37
CA HIS A 438 -12.64 -10.92 13.21
C HIS A 438 -13.11 -10.58 11.78
N LEU A 439 -13.07 -11.53 10.85
CA LEU A 439 -13.67 -11.39 9.53
C LEU A 439 -15.15 -11.75 9.56
N GLU A 440 -15.95 -11.17 8.68
CA GLU A 440 -17.33 -11.61 8.45
C GLU A 440 -17.35 -13.02 7.82
N GLU A 441 -18.48 -13.73 7.92
CA GLU A 441 -18.57 -15.12 7.46
C GLU A 441 -18.18 -15.30 5.99
N GLY A 442 -18.64 -14.39 5.11
CA GLY A 442 -18.31 -14.43 3.69
C GLY A 442 -16.80 -14.32 3.42
N ASP A 443 -16.17 -13.32 4.04
CA ASP A 443 -14.73 -13.04 3.90
C ASP A 443 -13.86 -14.11 4.61
N ARG A 444 -14.38 -14.79 5.64
CA ARG A 444 -13.66 -15.81 6.40
C ARG A 444 -13.52 -17.14 5.64
N ARG A 445 -14.43 -17.44 4.71
CA ARG A 445 -14.43 -18.72 3.97
C ARG A 445 -13.14 -18.93 3.18
N THR A 446 -12.61 -17.86 2.57
CA THR A 446 -11.36 -17.89 1.81
C THR A 446 -10.38 -16.88 2.37
N LEU A 447 -9.29 -17.35 2.96
CA LEU A 447 -8.24 -16.48 3.50
C LEU A 447 -7.10 -16.30 2.48
N HIS A 448 -6.67 -15.06 2.33
CA HIS A 448 -5.50 -14.70 1.52
C HIS A 448 -4.32 -14.37 2.44
N ILE A 449 -3.26 -15.18 2.36
CA ILE A 449 -2.12 -15.10 3.29
C ILE A 449 -0.82 -14.88 2.53
N VAL A 450 -0.11 -13.79 2.78
CA VAL A 450 1.29 -13.64 2.38
C VAL A 450 2.16 -14.31 3.44
N GLN A 451 2.95 -15.31 3.04
CA GLN A 451 3.90 -15.98 3.93
C GLN A 451 5.29 -15.34 3.81
N ILE A 452 5.97 -15.17 4.95
CA ILE A 452 7.35 -14.70 5.02
C ILE A 452 8.17 -15.61 5.94
N GLY A 453 9.38 -15.94 5.50
CA GLY A 453 10.38 -16.61 6.33
C GLY A 453 10.68 -18.05 5.89
N GLY A 454 11.91 -18.48 6.18
CA GLY A 454 12.45 -19.74 5.68
C GLY A 454 11.77 -21.00 6.20
N VAL A 455 11.03 -20.93 7.32
CA VAL A 455 10.33 -22.10 7.89
C VAL A 455 9.30 -22.66 6.89
N PHE A 456 8.69 -21.82 6.07
CA PHE A 456 7.72 -22.23 5.05
C PHE A 456 8.30 -23.05 3.88
N GLN A 457 9.64 -23.15 3.78
CA GLN A 457 10.28 -24.08 2.85
C GLN A 457 10.05 -25.55 3.25
N SER A 458 9.74 -25.82 4.52
CA SER A 458 9.40 -27.14 5.04
C SER A 458 7.88 -27.35 5.15
N TRP A 459 7.11 -26.77 4.22
CA TRP A 459 5.64 -26.77 4.27
C TRP A 459 5.02 -28.15 4.45
N ASP A 460 5.52 -29.15 3.75
CA ASP A 460 4.95 -30.51 3.78
C ASP A 460 4.93 -31.08 5.21
N ALA A 461 5.93 -30.73 6.04
CA ALA A 461 5.99 -31.13 7.44
C ALA A 461 5.08 -30.26 8.36
N LEU A 462 4.79 -29.02 7.96
CA LEU A 462 3.92 -28.10 8.70
C LEU A 462 2.43 -28.31 8.41
N GLN A 463 2.10 -28.70 7.17
CA GLN A 463 0.77 -28.60 6.58
C GLN A 463 -0.30 -29.31 7.42
N LYS A 464 -0.02 -30.54 7.87
CA LYS A 464 -0.97 -31.33 8.66
C LYS A 464 -1.38 -30.62 9.95
N GLY A 465 -0.41 -30.04 10.66
CA GLY A 465 -0.68 -29.27 11.87
C GLY A 465 -1.44 -27.99 11.57
N PHE A 466 -1.03 -27.26 10.54
CA PHE A 466 -1.66 -26.00 10.14
C PHE A 466 -3.13 -26.18 9.80
N ILE A 467 -3.46 -27.19 8.98
CA ILE A 467 -4.85 -27.53 8.63
C ILE A 467 -5.62 -27.91 9.89
N SER A 468 -5.08 -28.79 10.72
CA SER A 468 -5.74 -29.26 11.95
C SER A 468 -6.15 -28.11 12.88
N ALA A 469 -5.36 -27.04 12.96
CA ALA A 469 -5.69 -25.88 13.78
C ALA A 469 -6.87 -25.04 13.25
N LEU A 470 -7.11 -25.09 11.93
CA LEU A 470 -8.15 -24.32 11.24
C LEU A 470 -9.49 -25.07 11.14
N ILE A 471 -9.51 -26.38 11.35
CA ILE A 471 -10.76 -27.17 11.33
C ILE A 471 -11.77 -26.58 12.33
N GLY A 472 -13.02 -26.42 11.87
CA GLY A 472 -14.11 -25.86 12.68
C GLY A 472 -14.01 -24.34 12.93
N SER A 473 -13.15 -23.62 12.22
CA SER A 473 -13.03 -22.15 12.33
C SER A 473 -13.96 -21.37 11.38
N GLY A 474 -14.65 -22.05 10.46
CA GLY A 474 -15.40 -21.43 9.37
C GLY A 474 -14.55 -21.07 8.14
N VAL A 475 -13.22 -21.26 8.21
CA VAL A 475 -12.33 -21.20 7.06
C VAL A 475 -12.49 -22.49 6.25
N GLN A 476 -12.76 -22.34 4.95
CA GLN A 476 -12.86 -23.47 4.01
C GLN A 476 -11.61 -23.57 3.14
N LYS A 477 -11.00 -22.42 2.84
CA LYS A 477 -9.90 -22.33 1.89
C LYS A 477 -8.86 -21.32 2.34
N VAL A 478 -7.59 -21.67 2.15
CA VAL A 478 -6.46 -20.77 2.36
C VAL A 478 -5.64 -20.72 1.07
N ILE A 479 -5.44 -19.50 0.56
CA ILE A 479 -4.55 -19.24 -0.57
C ILE A 479 -3.32 -18.51 -0.03
N MET A 480 -2.15 -19.11 -0.19
CA MET A 480 -0.89 -18.52 0.27
C MET A 480 -0.04 -18.00 -0.88
N TYR A 481 0.62 -16.89 -0.62
CA TYR A 481 1.40 -16.12 -1.57
C TYR A 481 2.81 -15.84 -1.07
N GLU A 482 3.75 -15.71 -1.99
CA GLU A 482 5.01 -15.00 -1.75
C GLU A 482 4.80 -13.51 -2.02
N PRO A 483 5.44 -12.61 -1.25
CA PRO A 483 5.43 -11.19 -1.56
C PRO A 483 6.11 -10.96 -2.92
N SER A 484 5.47 -10.18 -3.77
CA SER A 484 5.93 -9.79 -5.12
C SER A 484 6.95 -8.66 -5.09
N ASP A 485 6.91 -7.83 -4.05
CA ASP A 485 7.78 -6.68 -3.84
C ASP A 485 8.44 -6.73 -2.45
N SER A 486 9.56 -6.02 -2.28
CA SER A 486 10.16 -5.84 -0.95
C SER A 486 9.18 -5.08 -0.05
N PRO A 487 9.05 -5.45 1.25
CA PRO A 487 8.32 -4.66 2.24
C PRO A 487 8.70 -3.17 2.28
N ALA A 488 9.91 -2.79 1.84
CA ALA A 488 10.34 -1.40 1.68
C ALA A 488 9.47 -0.62 0.66
N VAL A 489 8.91 -1.26 -0.36
CA VAL A 489 7.94 -0.64 -1.29
C VAL A 489 6.67 -0.25 -0.54
N GLY A 490 6.15 -1.14 0.31
CA GLY A 490 5.02 -0.84 1.20
C GLY A 490 5.28 0.39 2.06
N ALA A 491 6.53 0.54 2.51
CA ALA A 491 6.95 1.67 3.33
C ALA A 491 6.91 2.99 2.57
N ALA A 492 7.40 3.01 1.33
CA ALA A 492 7.30 4.18 0.48
C ALA A 492 5.83 4.54 0.21
N VAL A 493 4.98 3.54 -0.06
CA VAL A 493 3.56 3.77 -0.35
C VAL A 493 2.81 4.28 0.86
N LEU A 494 3.04 3.72 2.05
CA LEU A 494 2.44 4.23 3.28
C LEU A 494 2.83 5.70 3.51
N GLY A 495 4.11 6.04 3.32
CA GLY A 495 4.59 7.41 3.42
C GLY A 495 3.91 8.35 2.42
N ALA A 496 3.73 7.90 1.18
CA ALA A 496 3.06 8.66 0.13
C ALA A 496 1.56 8.88 0.41
N GLN A 497 0.86 7.83 0.85
CA GLN A 497 -0.55 7.89 1.19
C GLN A 497 -0.81 8.82 2.38
N LYS A 498 -0.01 8.69 3.45
CA LYS A 498 -0.19 9.49 4.67
C LYS A 498 0.16 10.97 4.48
N HIS A 499 1.08 11.29 3.58
CA HIS A 499 1.48 12.67 3.34
C HIS A 499 0.62 13.37 2.29
N ASN A 500 0.48 12.77 1.09
CA ASN A 500 -0.08 13.45 -0.08
C ASN A 500 -1.28 12.71 -0.70
N GLY A 501 -1.75 11.59 -0.12
CA GLY A 501 -2.84 10.81 -0.71
C GLY A 501 -2.47 10.17 -2.05
N ILE A 502 -1.17 9.95 -2.29
CA ILE A 502 -0.66 9.42 -3.56
C ILE A 502 -0.66 7.90 -3.52
N TYR A 503 -1.06 7.30 -4.63
CA TYR A 503 -1.03 5.86 -4.83
C TYR A 503 0.21 5.47 -5.62
N LEU A 504 1.33 5.21 -4.96
CA LEU A 504 2.50 4.68 -5.65
C LEU A 504 2.21 3.28 -6.22
N GLU A 505 2.74 2.98 -7.40
CA GLU A 505 2.52 1.70 -8.05
C GLU A 505 3.22 0.60 -7.24
N GLN A 506 2.42 -0.35 -6.77
CA GLN A 506 2.88 -1.57 -6.12
C GLN A 506 2.72 -2.72 -7.09
N ASN A 507 3.69 -3.65 -7.13
CA ASN A 507 3.42 -4.92 -7.78
C ASN A 507 2.49 -5.72 -6.86
N VAL A 508 1.18 -5.61 -7.08
CA VAL A 508 0.15 -6.33 -6.31
C VAL A 508 -0.09 -7.75 -6.84
N GLU A 509 0.54 -8.15 -7.95
CA GLU A 509 0.46 -9.52 -8.46
C GLU A 509 1.27 -10.45 -7.57
N LYS A 510 0.63 -10.86 -6.48
CA LYS A 510 1.13 -11.86 -5.55
C LYS A 510 1.34 -13.18 -6.28
N LYS A 511 2.55 -13.74 -6.20
CA LYS A 511 2.80 -15.09 -6.72
C LYS A 511 2.10 -16.10 -5.83
N LYS A 512 1.01 -16.68 -6.31
CA LYS A 512 0.30 -17.78 -5.63
C LYS A 512 1.24 -18.99 -5.54
N ILE A 513 1.51 -19.45 -4.32
CA ILE A 513 2.41 -20.58 -4.07
C ILE A 513 1.63 -21.86 -3.79
N ARG A 514 0.49 -21.74 -3.11
CA ARG A 514 -0.31 -22.90 -2.71
C ARG A 514 -1.75 -22.53 -2.41
N GLU A 515 -2.59 -23.53 -2.54
CA GLU A 515 -4.00 -23.51 -2.22
C GLU A 515 -4.31 -24.71 -1.34
N ILE A 516 -4.95 -24.47 -0.21
CA ILE A 516 -5.18 -25.46 0.84
C ILE A 516 -6.66 -25.47 1.15
N GLU A 517 -7.29 -26.62 0.96
CA GLU A 517 -8.67 -26.86 1.38
C GLU A 517 -8.67 -27.32 2.84
N ILE A 518 -9.53 -26.70 3.65
CA ILE A 518 -9.75 -27.01 5.07
C ILE A 518 -11.06 -27.80 5.12
N LEU A 519 -10.94 -29.12 4.99
CA LEU A 519 -12.06 -30.06 5.01
C LEU A 519 -12.51 -30.38 6.45
#